data_AF-A0A2M7NXL8-F1
#
_entry.id   AF-A0A2M7NXL8-F1
#
_cell.length_a   1.000
_cell.length_b   1.000
_cell.length_c   1.000
_cell.angle_alpha   90.00
_cell.angle_beta   90.00
_cell.angle_gamma   90.00
#
_symmetry.space_group_name_H-M   'P 1'
#
loop_
_entity.id
_entity.type
_entity.pdbx_description
1 polymer ?
#
loop_
_entity_poly.entity_id
_entity_poly.type
_entity_poly.pdbx_seq_one_letter_code
_entity_poly.pdbx_strand_id
1 'polypeptide(L)'
;ISQRGRKRDFFDLYWCAKNIESLSVILKKLKKQYPLVAHDYHHILKSLVYFEDAQGDPEPEIYFKTTWRDVKGFFNSEVPKIMKEILEFD
;
A
#
# COMPACT_ATOMS: atom_id res chain seq x y z
N ILE A 1 5.61 2.33 -6.17
CA ILE A 1 4.21 1.87 -6.41
C ILE A 1 3.43 2.72 -7.42
N SER A 2 3.15 4.03 -7.24
CA SER A 2 2.10 4.72 -8.02
C SER A 2 2.26 4.84 -9.55
N GLN A 3 3.43 4.60 -10.14
CA GLN A 3 3.63 4.66 -11.61
C GLN A 3 4.15 3.37 -12.25
N ARG A 4 4.70 2.45 -11.44
CA ARG A 4 5.12 1.08 -11.79
C ARG A 4 5.24 0.30 -10.48
N GLY A 5 4.18 -0.39 -10.08
CA GLY A 5 4.21 -1.21 -8.87
C GLY A 5 5.05 -2.45 -9.13
N ARG A 6 6.28 -2.51 -8.61
CA ARG A 6 7.03 -3.77 -8.59
C ARG A 6 6.46 -4.67 -7.52
N LYS A 7 6.45 -5.99 -7.74
CA LYS A 7 6.00 -6.96 -6.71
C LYS A 7 6.77 -6.74 -5.40
N ARG A 8 8.07 -6.50 -5.45
CA ARG A 8 8.91 -6.17 -4.27
C ARG A 8 8.36 -4.99 -3.46
N ASP A 9 7.92 -3.90 -4.09
CA ASP A 9 7.43 -2.72 -3.37
C ASP A 9 6.24 -3.06 -2.46
N PHE A 10 5.35 -3.96 -2.91
CA PHE A 10 4.21 -4.40 -2.12
C PHE A 10 4.64 -5.25 -0.92
N PHE A 11 5.64 -6.12 -1.08
CA PHE A 11 6.19 -6.90 0.03
C PHE A 11 6.90 -6.00 1.05
N ASP A 12 7.68 -5.03 0.60
CA ASP A 12 8.37 -4.09 1.48
C ASP A 12 7.37 -3.26 2.28
N LEU A 13 6.35 -2.71 1.61
CA LEU A 13 5.31 -1.94 2.29
C LEU A 13 4.47 -2.81 3.22
N TYR A 14 4.13 -4.04 2.83
CA TYR A 14 3.46 -5.01 3.70
C TYR A 14 4.27 -5.27 4.98
N TRP A 15 5.58 -5.51 4.83
CA TRP A 15 6.46 -5.78 5.95
C TRP A 15 6.55 -4.57 6.89
N CYS A 16 6.76 -3.37 6.35
CA CYS A 16 6.75 -2.12 7.11
C CYS A 16 5.41 -1.92 7.84
N ALA A 17 4.29 -2.16 7.16
CA ALA A 17 2.96 -2.00 7.71
C ALA A 17 2.66 -2.96 8.88
N LYS A 18 3.33 -4.11 8.91
CA LYS A 18 3.18 -5.14 9.95
C LYS A 18 4.17 -5.01 11.10
N ASN A 19 5.37 -4.48 10.85
CA ASN A 19 6.47 -4.55 11.82
C ASN A 19 6.93 -3.18 12.32
N ILE A 20 6.69 -2.10 11.57
CA ILE A 20 7.14 -0.75 11.95
C ILE A 20 5.95 0.08 12.40
N GLU A 21 4.96 0.27 11.52
CA GLU A 21 3.84 1.17 11.77
C GLU A 21 2.66 0.82 10.88
N SER A 22 1.42 0.95 11.36
CA SER A 22 0.24 0.59 10.57
C SER A 22 0.16 1.36 9.23
N LEU A 23 -0.42 0.71 8.22
CA LEU A 23 -0.61 1.32 6.89
C LEU A 23 -1.41 2.63 6.96
N SER A 24 -2.42 2.70 7.84
CA SER A 24 -3.21 3.93 8.09
C SER A 24 -2.32 5.09 8.54
N VAL A 25 -1.40 4.85 9.49
CA VAL A 25 -0.53 5.91 10.00
C VAL A 25 0.56 6.30 9.01
N ILE A 26 1.17 5.33 8.30
CA ILE A 26 2.11 5.60 7.21
C ILE A 26 1.46 6.53 6.18
N LEU A 27 0.22 6.21 5.78
CA LEU A 27 -0.53 7.03 4.85
C LEU A 27 -0.91 8.37 5.48
N LYS A 28 -1.34 8.48 6.74
CA LYS A 28 -1.61 9.80 7.34
C LYS A 28 -0.37 10.71 7.39
N LYS A 29 0.82 10.14 7.60
CA LYS A 29 2.09 10.88 7.56
C LYS A 29 2.42 11.42 6.17
N LEU A 30 2.13 10.66 5.12
CA LEU A 30 2.36 11.09 3.75
C LEU A 30 1.51 12.35 3.39
N LYS A 31 0.28 12.48 3.93
CA LYS A 31 -0.60 13.64 3.73
C LYS A 31 0.02 14.88 4.37
N LYS A 32 0.61 14.71 5.56
CA LYS A 32 1.29 15.77 6.30
C LYS A 32 2.61 16.20 5.63
N GLN A 33 3.37 15.25 5.10
CA GLN A 33 4.70 15.53 4.53
C GLN A 33 4.61 16.08 3.10
N TYR A 34 3.57 15.70 2.35
CA TYR A 34 3.34 16.11 0.96
C TYR A 34 1.91 16.67 0.79
N PRO A 35 1.56 17.81 1.38
CA PRO A 35 0.20 18.34 1.38
C PRO A 35 -0.32 18.72 -0.03
N LEU A 36 0.57 19.00 -0.98
CA LEU A 36 0.21 19.30 -2.38
C LEU A 36 -0.27 18.06 -3.17
N VAL A 37 -0.15 16.87 -2.59
CA VAL A 37 -0.39 15.55 -3.20
C VAL A 37 -1.81 15.04 -2.83
N ALA A 38 -2.73 15.94 -2.44
CA ALA A 38 -4.08 15.57 -2.00
C ALA A 38 -4.90 14.82 -3.07
N HIS A 39 -4.82 15.23 -4.34
CA HIS A 39 -5.46 14.52 -5.46
C HIS A 39 -4.82 13.15 -5.72
N ASP A 40 -3.55 13.01 -5.37
CA ASP A 40 -2.80 11.77 -5.50
C ASP A 40 -3.18 10.74 -4.42
N TYR A 41 -3.88 11.11 -3.34
CA TYR A 41 -4.25 10.13 -2.30
C TYR A 41 -5.16 9.03 -2.83
N HIS A 42 -6.20 9.41 -3.55
CA HIS A 42 -7.08 8.44 -4.21
C HIS A 42 -6.30 7.57 -5.19
N HIS A 43 -5.39 8.18 -5.96
CA HIS A 43 -4.57 7.47 -6.92
C HIS A 43 -3.58 6.50 -6.23
N ILE A 44 -2.94 6.91 -5.15
CA ILE A 44 -2.04 6.09 -4.33
C ILE A 44 -2.81 4.91 -3.73
N LEU A 45 -3.92 5.16 -3.04
CA LEU A 45 -4.74 4.10 -2.45
C LEU A 45 -5.24 3.11 -3.51
N LYS A 46 -5.67 3.62 -4.67
CA LYS A 46 -6.06 2.77 -5.81
C LYS A 46 -4.89 1.93 -6.31
N SER A 47 -3.68 2.50 -6.41
CA SER A 47 -2.49 1.75 -6.81
C SER A 47 -2.11 0.64 -5.83
N LEU A 48 -2.44 0.77 -4.54
CA LEU A 48 -2.17 -0.26 -3.53
C LEU A 48 -3.08 -1.50 -3.66
N VAL A 49 -4.20 -1.39 -4.36
CA VAL A 49 -5.11 -2.51 -4.68
C VAL A 49 -5.10 -2.90 -6.15
N TYR A 50 -4.26 -2.25 -6.96
CA TYR A 50 -4.08 -2.56 -8.38
C TYR A 50 -2.78 -3.34 -8.58
N PHE A 51 -2.89 -4.66 -8.71
CA PHE A 51 -1.74 -5.56 -8.74
C PHE A 51 -1.29 -5.97 -10.14
N GLU A 52 -1.99 -5.52 -11.19
CA GLU A 52 -1.80 -6.00 -12.55
C GLU A 52 -0.36 -5.78 -13.03
N ASP A 53 0.17 -4.58 -12.79
CA ASP A 53 1.56 -4.20 -13.11
C ASP A 53 2.60 -5.07 -12.39
N ALA A 54 2.27 -5.60 -11.21
CA ALA A 54 3.17 -6.40 -10.37
C ALA A 54 3.00 -7.91 -10.57
N GLN A 55 1.92 -8.36 -11.22
CA GLN A 55 1.54 -9.77 -11.23
C GLN A 55 2.56 -10.63 -12.00
N GLY A 56 3.13 -10.08 -13.08
CA GLY A 56 4.15 -10.72 -13.92
C GLY A 56 5.58 -10.62 -13.40
N ASP A 57 5.83 -9.83 -12.36
CA ASP A 57 7.17 -9.71 -11.76
C ASP A 57 7.60 -11.03 -11.09
N PRO A 58 8.92 -11.34 -11.07
CA PRO A 58 9.43 -12.47 -10.31
C PRO A 58 9.07 -12.35 -8.82
N GLU A 59 8.91 -13.48 -8.15
CA GLU A 59 8.74 -13.49 -6.70
C GLU A 59 9.99 -12.88 -6.04
N PRO A 60 9.84 -11.88 -5.15
CA PRO A 60 10.97 -11.27 -4.49
C PRO A 60 11.59 -12.22 -3.46
N GLU A 61 12.91 -12.16 -3.31
CA GLU A 61 13.58 -12.73 -2.14
C GLU A 61 13.12 -12.01 -0.87
N ILE A 62 12.55 -12.77 0.07
CA ILE A 62 12.02 -12.29 1.33
C ILE A 62 12.56 -13.14 2.48
N TYR A 63 12.77 -12.51 3.63
CA TYR A 63 13.30 -13.15 4.84
C TYR A 63 12.24 -13.36 5.92
N PHE A 64 10.96 -13.37 5.52
CA PHE A 64 9.81 -13.54 6.39
C PHE A 64 8.75 -14.41 5.74
N LYS A 65 7.91 -15.07 6.55
CA LYS A 65 6.90 -16.02 6.07
C LYS A 65 5.66 -15.27 5.56
N THR A 66 5.54 -15.12 4.26
CA THR A 66 4.31 -14.62 3.60
C THR A 66 4.25 -15.14 2.16
N THR A 67 3.10 -14.98 1.51
CA THR A 67 2.92 -15.25 0.09
C THR A 67 2.39 -14.02 -0.64
N TRP A 68 2.53 -13.98 -1.96
CA TRP A 68 1.93 -12.91 -2.75
C TRP A 68 0.41 -12.79 -2.52
N ARG A 69 -0.27 -13.92 -2.32
CA ARG A 69 -1.71 -13.94 -1.99
C ARG A 69 -1.99 -13.24 -0.66
N ASP A 70 -1.18 -13.46 0.35
CA ASP A 70 -1.35 -12.85 1.68
C ASP A 70 -1.10 -11.34 1.64
N VAL A 71 -0.10 -10.91 0.86
CA VAL A 71 0.20 -9.50 0.61
C VAL A 71 -0.99 -8.81 -0.08
N LYS A 72 -1.52 -9.39 -1.16
CA LYS A 72 -2.71 -8.86 -1.85
C LYS A 72 -3.94 -8.80 -0.93
N GLY A 73 -4.15 -9.87 -0.15
CA GLY A 73 -5.25 -9.94 0.81
C GLY A 73 -5.18 -8.84 1.87
N PHE A 74 -3.98 -8.55 2.36
CA PHE A 74 -3.74 -7.45 3.30
C PHE A 74 -4.15 -6.09 2.71
N PHE A 75 -3.64 -5.73 1.53
CA PHE A 75 -3.98 -4.44 0.92
C PHE A 75 -5.47 -4.32 0.57
N ASN A 76 -6.07 -5.38 0.01
CA ASN A 76 -7.51 -5.42 -0.27
C ASN A 76 -8.38 -5.27 0.98
N SER A 77 -7.89 -5.71 2.15
CA SER A 77 -8.61 -5.53 3.41
C SER A 77 -8.38 -4.16 4.04
N GLU A 78 -7.16 -3.61 3.98
CA GLU A 78 -6.80 -2.42 4.73
C GLU A 78 -7.13 -1.13 3.97
N VAL A 79 -6.90 -1.10 2.66
CA VAL A 79 -7.12 0.10 1.84
C VAL A 79 -8.56 0.61 1.93
N PRO A 80 -9.62 -0.21 1.82
CA PRO A 80 -10.99 0.27 1.96
C PRO A 80 -11.30 0.88 3.33
N LYS A 81 -10.70 0.36 4.42
CA LYS A 81 -10.88 0.91 5.77
C LYS A 81 -10.23 2.28 5.87
N ILE A 82 -9.00 2.39 5.38
CA ILE A 82 -8.24 3.64 5.39
C ILE A 82 -8.89 4.70 4.50
N MET A 83 -9.44 4.29 3.36
CA MET A 83 -10.13 5.19 2.46
C MET A 83 -11.38 5.78 3.11
N LYS A 84 -12.15 4.98 3.86
CA LYS A 84 -13.27 5.47 4.69
C LYS A 84 -12.80 6.42 5.77
N GLU A 85 -11.76 6.05 6.52
CA GLU A 85 -11.18 6.93 7.53
C GLU A 85 -10.78 8.28 6.94
N ILE A 86 -10.06 8.29 5.81
CA ILE A 86 -9.58 9.54 5.19
C ILE A 86 -10.72 10.38 4.62
N LEU A 87 -11.73 9.76 4.00
CA LEU A 87 -12.90 10.44 3.43
C LEU A 87 -13.86 10.98 4.49
N GLU A 88 -13.92 10.40 5.69
CA GLU A 88 -14.73 10.92 6.80
C GLU A 88 -14.08 12.14 7.50
N PHE A 89 -12.82 12.46 7.17
CA PHE A 89 -12.09 13.62 7.70
C PHE A 89 -11.92 14.78 6.69
N ASP A 90 -12.43 14.65 5.46
CA ASP A 90 -12.49 15.73 4.45
C ASP A 90 -13.91 16.31 4.37
#